data_AF-A0A2N2LWS8-F1
#
_entry.id   AF-A0A2N2LWS8-F1
#
_cell.length_a   1.000
_cell.length_b   1.000
_cell.length_c   1.000
_cell.angle_alpha   90.00
_cell.angle_beta   90.00
_cell.angle_gamma   90.00
#
_symmetry.space_group_name_H-M   'P 1'
#
loop_
_entity.id
_entity.type
_entity.pdbx_description
1 polymer ?
#
loop_
_entity_poly.entity_id
_entity_poly.type
_entity_poly.pdbx_seq_one_letter_code
_entity_poly.pdbx_strand_id
1 'polypeptide(L)'
;ELLARELNLRDTTSTTLDALIHSFGTAKWFSEFKMMVVGAMETDGDGKKVPAPDSVAFWANQVGVNVAAAEGLRSKLGRVFTRPYVVEEIAGADPLKNVIEALQAGQHVILSFGDYESDLDYLLVSNLLTRKIRDAWEESTNDFRSQGKAEPRPLVIAVEEAHKLLNREMASQTSFSTIAREMRKYYVTLLIIDQRPSQIYDEVMSQLGTRVSGWLGDESDVAAVLSGLAGRDALRGMLARLQPKEEVVLLGWGVPMPILVRSRRYDQIFWDELLPRSGSRNVDQNLKELGF
;
A
#
# COMPACT_ATOMS: atom_id res chain seq x y z
N GLU A 1 9.00 4.15 -6.40
CA GLU A 1 8.95 3.92 -7.86
C GLU A 1 7.98 2.83 -8.34
N LEU A 2 7.10 2.29 -7.50
CA LEU A 2 5.95 1.47 -7.92
C LEU A 2 4.94 2.29 -8.75
N LEU A 3 4.57 3.44 -8.18
CA LEU A 3 3.90 4.54 -8.86
C LEU A 3 4.70 4.96 -10.09
N ALA A 4 6.03 5.01 -9.97
CA ALA A 4 6.88 5.36 -11.09
C ALA A 4 6.75 4.34 -12.22
N ARG A 5 6.80 3.04 -11.96
CA ARG A 5 6.72 2.00 -13.00
C ARG A 5 5.30 1.68 -13.47
N GLU A 6 4.30 1.75 -12.59
CA GLU A 6 2.89 1.72 -12.98
C GLU A 6 2.60 2.90 -13.91
N LEU A 7 3.23 4.05 -13.66
CA LEU A 7 3.25 5.17 -14.59
C LEU A 7 4.39 5.07 -15.63
N ASN A 8 5.20 4.01 -15.66
CA ASN A 8 6.35 3.79 -16.56
C ASN A 8 7.42 4.91 -16.61
N LEU A 9 7.70 5.62 -15.52
CA LEU A 9 8.67 6.71 -15.36
C LEU A 9 10.14 6.23 -15.58
N ARG A 10 11.02 7.14 -16.04
CA ARG A 10 12.44 6.88 -16.36
C ARG A 10 13.37 7.48 -15.30
N ASP A 11 14.67 7.13 -15.29
CA ASP A 11 15.66 7.70 -14.34
C ASP A 11 15.74 9.24 -14.36
N THR A 12 15.48 9.88 -15.51
CA THR A 12 15.43 11.35 -15.65
C THR A 12 14.23 12.01 -14.96
N THR A 13 13.34 11.21 -14.36
CA THR A 13 12.13 11.70 -13.68
C THR A 13 12.46 12.43 -12.39
N SER A 14 13.46 11.98 -11.61
CA SER A 14 13.83 12.67 -10.37
C SER A 14 14.26 14.10 -10.65
N THR A 15 15.15 14.30 -11.63
CA THR A 15 15.63 15.63 -12.02
C THR A 15 14.49 16.53 -12.52
N THR A 16 13.55 15.96 -13.28
CA THR A 16 12.37 16.70 -13.77
C THR A 16 11.47 17.10 -12.60
N LEU A 17 11.25 16.20 -11.64
CA LEU A 17 10.42 16.44 -10.46
C LEU A 17 11.07 17.49 -9.54
N ASP A 18 12.38 17.42 -9.32
CA ASP A 18 13.13 18.40 -8.54
C ASP A 18 13.03 19.79 -9.18
N ALA A 19 13.13 19.87 -10.52
CA ALA A 19 12.94 21.11 -11.26
C ALA A 19 11.51 21.65 -11.14
N LEU A 20 10.49 20.78 -11.15
CA LEU A 20 9.09 21.17 -10.93
C LEU A 20 8.90 21.75 -9.52
N ILE A 21 9.43 21.09 -8.50
CA ILE A 21 9.37 21.55 -7.10
C ILE A 21 10.11 22.87 -6.95
N HIS A 22 11.27 23.03 -7.58
CA HIS A 22 12.01 24.29 -7.56
C HIS A 22 11.25 25.43 -8.26
N SER A 23 10.57 25.15 -9.37
CA SER A 23 9.84 26.15 -10.16
C SER A 23 8.56 26.62 -9.48
N PHE A 24 7.80 25.69 -8.90
CA PHE A 24 6.42 25.94 -8.45
C PHE A 24 6.22 25.73 -6.95
N GLY A 25 7.24 25.26 -6.23
CA GLY A 25 7.16 24.91 -4.81
C GLY A 25 6.49 23.56 -4.55
N THR A 26 6.71 23.02 -3.35
CA THR A 26 6.18 21.72 -2.92
C THR A 26 4.65 21.65 -2.88
N ALA A 27 3.98 22.78 -2.68
CA ALA A 27 2.52 22.86 -2.58
C ALA A 27 1.80 22.91 -3.93
N LYS A 28 2.40 23.53 -4.96
CA LYS A 28 1.71 23.86 -6.21
C LYS A 28 2.25 23.14 -7.45
N TRP A 29 3.42 22.52 -7.38
CA TRP A 29 4.01 21.87 -8.56
C TRP A 29 3.06 20.88 -9.25
N PHE A 30 2.24 20.17 -8.48
CA PHE A 30 1.33 19.16 -9.01
C PHE A 30 0.18 19.77 -9.81
N SER A 31 -0.45 20.84 -9.29
CA SER A 31 -1.55 21.54 -9.98
C SER A 31 -1.04 22.30 -11.20
N GLU A 32 0.07 23.02 -11.07
CA GLU A 32 0.71 23.75 -12.17
C GLU A 32 1.09 22.80 -13.31
N PHE A 33 1.73 21.68 -12.98
CA PHE A 33 2.10 20.69 -13.98
C PHE A 33 0.89 20.01 -14.62
N LYS A 34 -0.18 19.78 -13.86
CA LYS A 34 -1.45 19.25 -14.38
C LYS A 34 -2.09 20.19 -15.40
N MET A 35 -1.97 21.51 -15.24
CA MET A 35 -2.53 22.48 -16.19
C MET A 35 -1.75 22.57 -17.51
N MET A 36 -0.47 22.21 -17.52
CA MET A 36 0.35 22.29 -18.74
C MET A 36 -0.10 21.31 -19.83
N VAL A 37 0.03 21.75 -21.08
CA VAL A 37 -0.35 20.98 -22.28
C VAL A 37 0.88 20.38 -22.97
N VAL A 38 0.80 19.11 -23.35
CA VAL A 38 1.86 18.44 -24.13
C VAL A 38 1.71 18.79 -25.61
N GLY A 39 2.80 19.19 -26.26
CA GLY A 39 2.80 19.49 -27.71
C GLY A 39 2.06 20.76 -28.15
N ALA A 40 1.66 21.64 -27.23
CA ALA A 40 1.08 22.94 -27.58
C ALA A 40 2.13 23.88 -28.18
N MET A 41 1.83 24.45 -29.35
CA MET A 41 2.72 25.30 -30.13
C MET A 41 1.98 26.57 -30.57
N GLU A 42 2.68 27.68 -30.62
CA GLU A 42 2.21 28.96 -31.10
C GLU A 42 3.18 29.53 -32.15
N THR A 43 2.71 30.53 -32.91
CA THR A 43 3.54 31.17 -33.94
C THR A 43 4.05 32.48 -33.39
N ASP A 44 5.37 32.65 -33.34
CA ASP A 44 5.98 33.90 -32.90
C ASP A 44 5.81 35.03 -33.95
N GLY A 45 6.20 36.24 -33.58
CA GLY A 45 6.13 37.42 -34.46
C GLY A 45 6.95 37.30 -35.76
N ASP A 46 7.87 36.33 -35.83
CA ASP A 46 8.73 36.04 -36.97
C ASP A 46 8.19 34.87 -37.83
N GLY A 47 7.00 34.35 -37.52
CA GLY A 47 6.34 33.27 -38.27
C GLY A 47 6.87 31.87 -37.95
N LYS A 48 7.70 31.70 -36.91
CA LYS A 48 8.26 30.42 -36.50
C LYS A 48 7.36 29.77 -35.46
N LYS A 49 7.20 28.45 -35.56
CA LYS A 49 6.51 27.65 -34.54
C LYS A 49 7.39 27.48 -33.31
N VAL A 50 6.94 27.99 -32.18
CA VAL A 50 7.58 27.87 -30.87
C VAL A 50 6.63 27.20 -29.88
N PRO A 51 7.13 26.55 -28.82
CA PRO A 51 6.28 26.00 -27.77
C PRO A 51 5.42 27.09 -27.11
N ALA A 52 4.12 26.81 -26.93
CA ALA A 52 3.17 27.75 -26.30
C ALA A 52 3.50 27.98 -24.81
N PRO A 53 3.10 29.09 -24.16
CA PRO A 53 3.57 29.46 -22.84
C PRO A 53 2.98 28.54 -21.75
N ASP A 54 1.84 27.93 -22.05
CA ASP A 54 1.15 26.91 -21.26
C ASP A 54 1.63 25.48 -21.57
N SER A 55 2.63 25.31 -22.45
CA SER A 55 3.16 24.01 -22.83
C SER A 55 4.23 23.50 -21.87
N VAL A 56 4.29 22.17 -21.71
CA VAL A 56 5.37 21.51 -20.97
C VAL A 56 6.74 21.80 -21.58
N ALA A 57 6.80 21.86 -22.92
CA ALA A 57 8.03 22.13 -23.65
C ALA A 57 8.56 23.54 -23.40
N PHE A 58 7.68 24.54 -23.28
CA PHE A 58 8.07 25.91 -22.94
C PHE A 58 8.68 25.98 -21.54
N TRP A 59 8.00 25.42 -20.53
CA TRP A 59 8.53 25.35 -19.17
C TRP A 59 9.88 24.61 -19.14
N ALA A 60 9.95 23.41 -19.73
CA ALA A 60 11.16 22.59 -19.70
C ALA A 60 12.37 23.30 -20.33
N ASN A 61 12.18 24.04 -21.43
CA ASN A 61 13.23 24.85 -22.05
C ASN A 61 13.70 26.00 -21.15
N GLN A 62 12.80 26.64 -20.40
CA GLN A 62 13.17 27.73 -19.49
C GLN A 62 14.04 27.26 -18.33
N VAL A 63 13.74 26.08 -17.77
CA VAL A 63 14.45 25.56 -16.59
C VAL A 63 15.59 24.60 -16.94
N GLY A 64 15.88 24.40 -18.23
CA GLY A 64 16.97 23.55 -18.71
C GLY A 64 16.72 22.05 -18.52
N VAL A 65 15.46 21.62 -18.46
CA VAL A 65 15.06 20.21 -18.37
C VAL A 65 14.87 19.63 -19.77
N ASN A 66 15.20 18.35 -19.95
CA ASN A 66 14.94 17.66 -21.21
C ASN A 66 13.43 17.61 -21.51
N VAL A 67 13.01 18.25 -22.61
CA VAL A 67 11.60 18.37 -23.02
C VAL A 67 10.92 17.00 -23.15
N ALA A 68 11.57 16.03 -23.81
CA ALA A 68 11.00 14.69 -24.00
C ALA A 68 10.83 13.93 -22.67
N ALA A 69 11.71 14.16 -21.70
CA ALA A 69 11.56 13.61 -20.35
C ALA A 69 10.39 14.27 -19.61
N ALA A 70 10.26 15.59 -19.68
CA ALA A 70 9.17 16.35 -19.05
C ALA A 70 7.80 15.99 -19.64
N GLU A 71 7.66 15.97 -20.96
CA GLU A 71 6.43 15.56 -21.64
C GLU A 71 6.10 14.09 -21.36
N GLY A 72 7.12 13.23 -21.32
CA GLY A 72 6.98 11.83 -20.92
C GLY A 72 6.42 11.70 -19.50
N LEU A 73 6.96 12.45 -18.53
CA LEU A 73 6.45 12.48 -17.15
C LEU A 73 5.01 13.01 -17.10
N ARG A 74 4.71 14.09 -17.81
CA ARG A 74 3.37 14.71 -17.86
C ARG A 74 2.30 13.75 -18.36
N SER A 75 2.61 13.03 -19.45
CA SER A 75 1.71 12.04 -20.04
C SER A 75 1.44 10.91 -19.06
N LYS A 76 2.49 10.41 -18.42
CA LYS A 76 2.43 9.32 -17.44
C LYS A 76 1.61 9.70 -16.21
N LEU A 77 1.87 10.87 -15.61
CA LEU A 77 1.07 11.40 -14.50
C LEU A 77 -0.38 11.69 -14.86
N GLY A 78 -0.73 11.74 -16.16
CA GLY A 78 -2.11 11.82 -16.63
C GLY A 78 -3.03 10.77 -16.00
N ARG A 79 -2.54 9.54 -15.76
CA ARG A 79 -3.30 8.46 -15.09
C ARG A 79 -3.64 8.75 -13.63
N VAL A 80 -2.89 9.66 -12.99
CA VAL A 80 -3.12 10.11 -11.61
C VAL A 80 -3.95 11.39 -11.59
N PHE A 81 -3.69 12.33 -12.50
CA PHE A 81 -4.41 13.61 -12.58
C PHE A 81 -5.91 13.47 -12.79
N THR A 82 -6.35 12.39 -13.43
CA THR A 82 -7.76 12.11 -13.72
C THR A 82 -8.47 11.37 -12.59
N ARG A 83 -7.77 11.00 -11.52
CA ARG A 83 -8.37 10.26 -10.41
C ARG A 83 -9.26 11.18 -9.57
N PRO A 84 -10.53 10.81 -9.33
CA PRO A 84 -11.49 11.70 -8.66
C PRO A 84 -11.15 11.99 -7.20
N TYR A 85 -10.37 11.11 -6.55
CA TYR A 85 -9.89 11.29 -5.19
C TYR A 85 -8.63 12.17 -5.09
N VAL A 86 -8.05 12.60 -6.22
CA VAL A 86 -6.91 13.53 -6.25
C VAL A 86 -7.44 14.94 -6.43
N VAL A 87 -7.62 15.64 -5.31
CA VAL A 87 -8.16 16.99 -5.24
C VAL A 87 -7.08 18.00 -4.83
N GLU A 88 -7.15 19.22 -5.36
CA GLU A 88 -6.21 20.31 -5.04
C GLU A 88 -6.51 20.93 -3.67
N GLU A 89 -7.80 21.06 -3.34
CA GLU A 89 -8.26 21.54 -2.05
C GLU A 89 -9.18 20.50 -1.41
N ILE A 90 -8.90 20.18 -0.15
CA ILE A 90 -9.75 19.31 0.65
C ILE A 90 -10.87 20.18 1.22
N ALA A 91 -12.12 19.89 0.85
CA ALA A 91 -13.27 20.52 1.47
C ALA A 91 -13.46 19.99 2.90
N GLY A 92 -12.99 20.74 3.90
CA GLY A 92 -13.19 20.42 5.33
C GLY A 92 -11.97 19.79 6.00
N ALA A 93 -12.20 18.78 6.84
CA ALA A 93 -11.14 18.12 7.62
C ALA A 93 -10.30 17.19 6.75
N ASP A 94 -8.98 17.17 6.96
CA ASP A 94 -8.04 16.28 6.29
C ASP A 94 -8.42 14.79 6.57
N PRO A 95 -8.87 14.03 5.55
CA PRO A 95 -9.28 12.64 5.74
C PRO A 95 -8.14 11.76 6.25
N LEU A 96 -6.90 12.03 5.82
CA LEU A 96 -5.74 11.27 6.27
C LEU A 96 -5.49 11.53 7.75
N LYS A 97 -5.59 12.78 8.19
CA LYS A 97 -5.47 13.15 9.60
C LYS A 97 -6.56 12.47 10.43
N ASN A 98 -7.80 12.47 9.96
CA ASN A 98 -8.92 11.80 10.64
C ASN A 98 -8.67 10.30 10.82
N VAL A 99 -8.08 9.63 9.81
CA VAL A 99 -7.67 8.22 9.94
C VAL A 99 -6.63 8.04 11.04
N ILE A 100 -5.61 8.89 11.10
CA ILE A 100 -4.59 8.84 12.15
C ILE A 100 -5.20 9.06 13.54
N GLU A 101 -6.05 10.08 13.68
CA GLU A 101 -6.73 10.40 14.95
C GLU A 101 -7.63 9.25 15.42
N ALA A 102 -8.40 8.62 14.50
CA ALA A 102 -9.22 7.46 14.79
C ALA A 102 -8.39 6.27 15.30
N LEU A 103 -7.26 5.98 14.63
CA LEU A 103 -6.35 4.91 15.03
C LEU A 103 -5.70 5.19 16.40
N GLN A 104 -5.31 6.45 16.66
CA GLN A 104 -4.78 6.88 17.96
C GLN A 104 -5.83 6.78 19.07
N ALA A 105 -7.10 7.04 18.76
CA ALA A 105 -8.23 6.85 19.67
C ALA A 105 -8.61 5.37 19.89
N GLY A 106 -7.89 4.42 19.26
CA GLY A 106 -8.11 2.99 19.41
C GLY A 106 -9.26 2.44 18.56
N GLN A 107 -9.75 3.20 17.58
CA GLN A 107 -10.75 2.74 16.65
C GLN A 107 -10.13 1.86 15.56
N HIS A 108 -10.90 0.88 15.08
CA HIS A 108 -10.52 0.06 13.93
C HIS A 108 -10.94 0.76 12.64
N VAL A 109 -10.02 0.88 11.69
CA VAL A 109 -10.27 1.49 10.39
C VAL A 109 -10.20 0.41 9.32
N ILE A 110 -11.26 0.29 8.53
CA ILE A 110 -11.32 -0.56 7.35
C ILE A 110 -11.36 0.35 6.12
N LEU A 111 -10.41 0.17 5.22
CA LEU A 111 -10.34 0.93 3.97
C LEU A 111 -11.01 0.11 2.87
N SER A 112 -12.17 0.58 2.41
CA SER A 112 -12.84 0.01 1.25
C SER A 112 -12.45 0.77 -0.01
N PHE A 113 -11.96 0.04 -1.00
CA PHE A 113 -11.65 0.60 -2.31
C PHE A 113 -12.89 0.74 -3.19
N GLY A 114 -14.04 0.13 -2.84
CA GLY A 114 -15.28 0.25 -3.62
C GLY A 114 -15.05 -0.01 -5.12
N ASP A 115 -15.44 0.94 -5.96
CA ASP A 115 -15.26 0.88 -7.41
C ASP A 115 -13.81 1.15 -7.89
N TYR A 116 -12.87 1.46 -6.99
CA TYR A 116 -11.47 1.74 -7.30
C TYR A 116 -10.62 0.45 -7.30
N GLU A 117 -10.85 -0.40 -8.29
CA GLU A 117 -10.23 -1.73 -8.37
C GLU A 117 -8.83 -1.75 -9.04
N SER A 118 -8.37 -0.62 -9.59
CA SER A 118 -7.11 -0.63 -10.33
C SER A 118 -5.92 -0.77 -9.38
N ASP A 119 -4.91 -1.55 -9.77
CA ASP A 119 -3.68 -1.71 -8.98
C ASP A 119 -3.04 -0.36 -8.65
N LEU A 120 -3.11 0.61 -9.57
CA LEU A 120 -2.63 1.98 -9.32
C LEU A 120 -3.34 2.65 -8.13
N ASP A 121 -4.65 2.50 -8.00
CA ASP A 121 -5.43 3.10 -6.91
C ASP A 121 -5.03 2.48 -5.56
N TYR A 122 -4.96 1.15 -5.53
CA TYR A 122 -4.51 0.39 -4.36
C TYR A 122 -3.09 0.79 -3.95
N LEU A 123 -2.16 0.81 -4.90
CA LEU A 123 -0.77 1.19 -4.67
C LEU A 123 -0.63 2.63 -4.17
N LEU A 124 -1.39 3.57 -4.73
CA LEU A 124 -1.37 4.98 -4.34
C LEU A 124 -1.81 5.17 -2.89
N VAL A 125 -3.02 4.72 -2.58
CA VAL A 125 -3.66 4.95 -1.28
C VAL A 125 -2.94 4.20 -0.17
N SER A 126 -2.63 2.91 -0.39
CA SER A 126 -1.96 2.09 0.61
C SER A 126 -0.55 2.60 0.94
N ASN A 127 0.23 3.02 -0.06
CA ASN A 127 1.55 3.60 0.19
C ASN A 127 1.46 4.95 0.92
N LEU A 128 0.51 5.81 0.55
CA LEU A 128 0.32 7.11 1.20
C LEU A 128 -0.05 6.93 2.67
N LEU A 129 -1.04 6.09 2.96
CA LEU A 129 -1.51 5.83 4.31
C LEU A 129 -0.44 5.16 5.17
N THR A 130 0.25 4.14 4.64
CA THR A 130 1.32 3.46 5.39
C THR A 130 2.43 4.43 5.78
N ARG A 131 2.82 5.36 4.89
CA ARG A 131 3.81 6.40 5.20
C ARG A 131 3.31 7.37 6.27
N LYS A 132 2.08 7.87 6.15
CA LYS A 132 1.49 8.79 7.14
C LYS A 132 1.34 8.16 8.52
N ILE A 133 0.91 6.89 8.57
CA ILE A 133 0.81 6.12 9.81
C ILE A 133 2.19 5.95 10.44
N ARG A 134 3.20 5.56 9.65
CA ARG A 134 4.57 5.46 10.13
C ARG A 134 5.04 6.78 10.74
N ASP A 135 4.91 7.88 10.02
CA ASP A 135 5.43 9.18 10.47
C ASP A 135 4.77 9.58 11.81
N ALA A 136 3.46 9.38 11.94
CA ALA A 136 2.73 9.66 13.18
C ALA A 136 3.12 8.74 14.36
N TRP A 137 3.33 7.45 14.12
CA TRP A 137 3.76 6.51 15.15
C TRP A 137 5.24 6.69 15.53
N GLU A 138 6.09 7.06 14.57
CA GLU A 138 7.49 7.41 14.81
C GLU A 138 7.58 8.65 15.71
N GLU A 139 6.84 9.71 15.40
CA GLU A 139 6.74 10.91 16.24
C GLU A 139 6.25 10.56 17.66
N SER A 140 5.15 9.81 17.76
CA SER A 140 4.60 9.38 19.05
C SER A 140 5.60 8.54 19.86
N THR A 141 6.35 7.64 19.20
CA THR A 141 7.37 6.81 19.85
C THR A 141 8.55 7.64 20.33
N ASN A 142 9.00 8.61 19.53
CA ASN A 142 10.10 9.49 19.90
C ASN A 142 9.71 10.39 21.07
N ASP A 143 8.48 10.91 21.08
CA ASP A 143 7.92 11.67 22.20
C ASP A 143 7.84 10.85 23.49
N PHE A 144 7.42 9.59 23.41
CA PHE A 144 7.45 8.68 24.56
C PHE A 144 8.88 8.49 25.10
N ARG A 145 9.84 8.20 24.21
CA ARG A 145 11.23 7.92 24.61
C ARG A 145 11.99 9.13 25.12
N SER A 146 11.74 10.31 24.55
CA SER A 146 12.50 11.53 24.84
C SER A 146 11.86 12.41 25.90
N GLN A 147 10.53 12.50 25.90
CA GLN A 147 9.77 13.43 26.75
C GLN A 147 8.92 12.71 27.80
N GLY A 148 8.88 11.37 27.80
CA GLY A 148 8.08 10.60 28.76
C GLY A 148 6.57 10.78 28.57
N LYS A 149 6.12 11.09 27.35
CA LYS A 149 4.69 11.13 27.00
C LYS A 149 4.04 9.74 27.10
N ALA A 150 2.76 9.62 26.73
CA ALA A 150 2.09 8.32 26.71
C ALA A 150 2.76 7.36 25.72
N GLU A 151 2.87 6.08 26.11
CA GLU A 151 3.37 5.03 25.22
C GLU A 151 2.44 4.86 24.01
N PRO A 152 2.96 4.77 22.77
CA PRO A 152 2.14 4.56 21.60
C PRO A 152 1.37 3.24 21.67
N ARG A 153 0.12 3.27 21.25
CA ARG A 153 -0.68 2.05 21.14
C ARG A 153 -0.11 1.14 20.03
N PRO A 154 0.07 -0.17 20.30
CA PRO A 154 0.42 -1.12 19.25
C PRO A 154 -0.62 -1.14 18.13
N LEU A 155 -0.16 -0.99 16.90
CA LEU A 155 -1.00 -0.95 15.71
C LEU A 155 -0.68 -2.15 14.81
N VAL A 156 -1.72 -2.80 14.28
CA VAL A 156 -1.58 -3.80 13.22
C VAL A 156 -2.15 -3.21 11.93
N ILE A 157 -1.33 -3.18 10.89
CA ILE A 157 -1.77 -2.83 9.53
C ILE A 157 -1.93 -4.13 8.76
N ALA A 158 -3.16 -4.48 8.39
CA ALA A 158 -3.45 -5.62 7.53
C ALA A 158 -3.45 -5.19 6.07
N VAL A 159 -2.73 -5.92 5.22
CA VAL A 159 -2.60 -5.66 3.78
C VAL A 159 -3.06 -6.91 3.04
N GLU A 160 -4.22 -6.80 2.41
CA GLU A 160 -4.79 -7.81 1.50
C GLU A 160 -4.09 -7.77 0.15
N GLU A 161 -3.98 -8.91 -0.54
CA GLU A 161 -3.31 -9.04 -1.84
C GLU A 161 -1.92 -8.38 -1.86
N ALA A 162 -1.16 -8.61 -0.79
CA ALA A 162 0.11 -7.93 -0.56
C ALA A 162 1.16 -8.18 -1.66
N HIS A 163 1.05 -9.23 -2.47
CA HIS A 163 1.90 -9.47 -3.64
C HIS A 163 1.87 -8.30 -4.64
N LYS A 164 0.78 -7.52 -4.67
CA LYS A 164 0.69 -6.28 -5.45
C LYS A 164 1.69 -5.21 -4.96
N LEU A 165 1.94 -5.17 -3.66
CA LEU A 165 2.84 -4.20 -3.01
C LEU A 165 4.25 -4.74 -2.75
N LEU A 166 4.41 -6.06 -2.60
CA LEU A 166 5.60 -6.71 -2.04
C LEU A 166 6.32 -7.63 -3.01
N ASN A 167 6.03 -7.59 -4.32
CA ASN A 167 6.80 -8.34 -5.29
C ASN A 167 8.28 -7.90 -5.33
N ARG A 168 9.17 -8.73 -5.90
CA ARG A 168 10.63 -8.53 -5.95
C ARG A 168 11.04 -7.14 -6.41
N GLU A 169 10.36 -6.65 -7.42
CA GLU A 169 10.70 -5.39 -8.06
C GLU A 169 10.25 -4.20 -7.18
N MET A 170 9.16 -4.37 -6.43
CA MET A 170 8.68 -3.36 -5.49
C MET A 170 9.48 -3.34 -4.21
N ALA A 171 9.78 -4.50 -3.63
CA ALA A 171 10.45 -4.58 -2.35
C ALA A 171 11.92 -4.13 -2.42
N SER A 172 12.56 -4.18 -3.59
CA SER A 172 13.91 -3.63 -3.82
C SER A 172 13.94 -2.11 -4.05
N GLN A 173 12.81 -1.50 -4.43
CA GLN A 173 12.72 -0.09 -4.86
C GLN A 173 11.75 0.77 -4.05
N THR A 174 11.02 0.17 -3.12
CA THR A 174 10.07 0.87 -2.25
C THR A 174 10.61 0.95 -0.85
N SER A 175 10.35 2.10 -0.24
CA SER A 175 10.46 2.24 1.20
C SER A 175 9.52 1.26 1.91
N PHE A 176 8.50 0.65 1.28
CA PHE A 176 7.50 -0.18 1.96
C PHE A 176 8.11 -1.41 2.66
N SER A 177 9.01 -2.16 2.01
CA SER A 177 9.70 -3.31 2.63
C SER A 177 10.59 -2.87 3.81
N THR A 178 11.30 -1.75 3.63
CA THR A 178 12.16 -1.15 4.66
C THR A 178 11.32 -0.58 5.82
N ILE A 179 10.23 0.10 5.50
CA ILE A 179 9.23 0.65 6.42
C ILE A 179 8.63 -0.50 7.22
N ALA A 180 8.17 -1.58 6.57
CA ALA A 180 7.65 -2.76 7.24
C ALA A 180 8.64 -3.36 8.24
N ARG A 181 9.94 -3.37 7.89
CA ARG A 181 11.02 -3.83 8.77
C ARG A 181 11.25 -2.91 9.96
N GLU A 182 11.20 -1.60 9.75
CA GLU A 182 11.49 -0.60 10.78
C GLU A 182 10.29 -0.30 11.69
N MET A 183 9.07 -0.45 11.18
CA MET A 183 7.82 -0.14 11.87
C MET A 183 7.67 -0.88 13.21
N ARG A 184 8.27 -2.07 13.35
CA ARG A 184 8.32 -2.80 14.62
C ARG A 184 8.96 -1.98 15.74
N LYS A 185 9.95 -1.13 15.44
CA LYS A 185 10.59 -0.23 16.42
C LYS A 185 9.64 0.86 16.93
N TYR A 186 8.56 1.12 16.20
CA TYR A 186 7.57 2.17 16.43
C TYR A 186 6.20 1.59 16.78
N TYR A 187 6.14 0.37 17.35
CA TYR A 187 4.89 -0.28 17.77
C TYR A 187 3.90 -0.62 16.64
N VAL A 188 4.34 -0.56 15.38
CA VAL A 188 3.50 -0.92 14.23
C VAL A 188 3.92 -2.29 13.70
N THR A 189 2.96 -3.19 13.55
CA THR A 189 3.15 -4.54 12.99
C THR A 189 2.41 -4.65 11.67
N LEU A 190 3.09 -5.19 10.65
CA LEU A 190 2.47 -5.47 9.36
C LEU A 190 1.95 -6.91 9.35
N LEU A 191 0.67 -7.06 9.03
CA LEU A 191 0.02 -8.34 8.73
C LEU A 191 -0.22 -8.40 7.21
N ILE A 192 0.38 -9.39 6.57
CA ILE A 192 0.24 -9.62 5.13
C ILE A 192 -0.72 -10.78 4.92
N ILE A 193 -1.70 -10.57 4.05
CA ILE A 193 -2.70 -11.56 3.66
C ILE A 193 -2.58 -11.70 2.15
N ASP A 194 -2.33 -12.93 1.69
CA ASP A 194 -2.10 -13.19 0.28
C ASP A 194 -2.38 -14.65 -0.09
N GLN A 195 -2.86 -14.85 -1.32
CA GLN A 195 -3.15 -16.16 -1.90
C GLN A 195 -2.04 -16.70 -2.82
N ARG A 196 -1.05 -15.86 -3.17
CA ARG A 196 0.09 -16.12 -4.06
C ARG A 196 1.41 -15.76 -3.36
N PRO A 197 1.76 -16.42 -2.24
CA PRO A 197 2.98 -16.11 -1.49
C PRO A 197 4.27 -16.24 -2.33
N SER A 198 4.27 -17.04 -3.40
CA SER A 198 5.41 -17.12 -4.34
C SER A 198 5.67 -15.85 -5.15
N GLN A 199 4.71 -14.94 -5.25
CA GLN A 199 4.87 -13.65 -5.92
C GLN A 199 5.44 -12.56 -5.00
N ILE A 200 5.47 -12.81 -3.69
CA ILE A 200 6.08 -11.93 -2.70
C ILE A 200 7.60 -12.09 -2.77
N TYR A 201 8.34 -10.99 -2.63
CA TYR A 201 9.79 -11.02 -2.63
C TYR A 201 10.34 -11.91 -1.52
N ASP A 202 11.25 -12.84 -1.88
CA ASP A 202 11.88 -13.77 -0.95
C ASP A 202 12.50 -13.07 0.27
N GLU A 203 13.11 -11.90 0.08
CA GLU A 203 13.70 -11.15 1.19
C GLU A 203 12.61 -10.71 2.18
N VAL A 204 11.48 -10.21 1.68
CA VAL A 204 10.34 -9.84 2.53
C VAL A 204 9.79 -11.08 3.24
N MET A 205 9.56 -12.17 2.51
CA MET A 205 9.08 -13.44 3.08
C MET A 205 10.01 -13.94 4.20
N SER A 206 11.33 -13.82 4.04
CA SER A 206 12.32 -14.23 5.05
C SER A 206 12.23 -13.43 6.36
N GLN A 207 11.74 -12.19 6.29
CA GLN A 207 11.56 -11.31 7.46
C GLN A 207 10.20 -11.50 8.14
N LEU A 208 9.26 -12.20 7.49
CA LEU A 208 7.97 -12.55 8.09
C LEU A 208 8.17 -13.70 9.09
N GLY A 209 8.34 -13.31 10.35
CA GLY A 209 8.68 -14.22 11.45
C GLY A 209 7.58 -15.21 11.78
N THR A 210 6.33 -14.75 11.92
CA THR A 210 5.17 -15.61 12.23
C THR A 210 4.30 -15.75 10.98
N ARG A 211 3.89 -16.98 10.68
CA ARG A 211 3.12 -17.31 9.48
C ARG A 211 1.92 -18.15 9.85
N VAL A 212 0.79 -17.84 9.22
CA VAL A 212 -0.44 -18.62 9.29
C VAL A 212 -0.71 -19.09 7.87
N SER A 213 -0.51 -20.38 7.62
CA SER A 213 -0.72 -20.95 6.28
C SER A 213 -1.97 -21.78 6.26
N GLY A 214 -2.90 -21.43 5.37
CA GLY A 214 -3.94 -22.35 4.95
C GLY A 214 -3.41 -23.41 4.00
N TRP A 215 -4.34 -24.17 3.42
CA TRP A 215 -4.06 -25.08 2.32
C TRP A 215 -3.57 -24.30 1.08
N LEU A 216 -2.51 -24.79 0.43
CA LEU A 216 -1.92 -24.23 -0.77
C LEU A 216 -1.86 -25.31 -1.85
N GLY A 217 -2.29 -24.97 -3.07
CA GLY A 217 -2.31 -25.91 -4.20
C GLY A 217 -0.99 -25.99 -4.96
N ASP A 218 -0.27 -24.87 -5.07
CA ASP A 218 0.92 -24.76 -5.91
C ASP A 218 2.21 -25.02 -5.14
N GLU A 219 3.12 -25.83 -5.71
CA GLU A 219 4.40 -26.16 -5.08
C GLU A 219 5.28 -24.93 -4.85
N SER A 220 5.22 -23.93 -5.74
CA SER A 220 5.95 -22.67 -5.57
C SER A 220 5.46 -21.89 -4.36
N ASP A 221 4.16 -21.86 -4.10
CA ASP A 221 3.58 -21.19 -2.94
C ASP A 221 3.93 -21.90 -1.63
N VAL A 222 3.86 -23.23 -1.63
CA VAL A 222 4.33 -24.05 -0.51
C VAL A 222 5.81 -23.78 -0.24
N ALA A 223 6.66 -23.75 -1.26
CA ALA A 223 8.08 -23.48 -1.11
C ALA A 223 8.33 -22.07 -0.54
N ALA A 224 7.57 -21.06 -0.99
CA ALA A 224 7.67 -19.68 -0.51
C ALA A 224 7.28 -19.57 0.98
N VAL A 225 6.16 -20.17 1.39
CA VAL A 225 5.70 -20.17 2.79
C VAL A 225 6.62 -20.95 3.71
N LEU A 226 7.38 -21.92 3.20
CA LEU A 226 8.37 -22.67 3.98
C LEU A 226 9.78 -22.06 3.92
N SER A 227 9.97 -21.00 3.11
CA SER A 227 11.27 -20.37 2.94
C SER A 227 11.78 -19.77 4.25
N GLY A 228 13.04 -20.03 4.59
CA GLY A 228 13.67 -19.58 5.84
C GLY A 228 13.31 -20.39 7.10
N LEU A 229 12.41 -21.38 7.02
CA LEU A 229 12.08 -22.24 8.16
C LEU A 229 12.94 -23.51 8.20
N ALA A 230 13.19 -24.01 9.42
CA ALA A 230 13.80 -25.32 9.66
C ALA A 230 12.75 -26.44 9.48
N GLY A 231 13.19 -27.64 9.10
CA GLY A 231 12.31 -28.80 8.99
C GLY A 231 11.29 -28.73 7.85
N ARG A 232 11.67 -28.12 6.71
CA ARG A 232 10.77 -27.87 5.57
C ARG A 232 10.04 -29.11 5.06
N ASP A 233 10.69 -30.28 5.02
CA ASP A 233 10.04 -31.50 4.53
C ASP A 233 8.89 -31.97 5.42
N ALA A 234 9.06 -31.91 6.75
CA ALA A 234 8.00 -32.25 7.68
C ALA A 234 6.83 -31.25 7.58
N LEU A 235 7.16 -29.95 7.52
CA LEU A 235 6.16 -28.88 7.35
C LEU A 235 5.40 -28.99 6.03
N ARG A 236 6.09 -29.34 4.94
CA ARG A 236 5.48 -29.61 3.64
C ARG A 236 4.48 -30.75 3.72
N GLY A 237 4.83 -31.83 4.40
CA GLY A 237 3.91 -32.94 4.66
C GLY A 237 2.68 -32.55 5.48
N MET A 238 2.82 -31.61 6.43
CA MET A 238 1.69 -31.07 7.20
C MET A 238 0.76 -30.21 6.33
N LEU A 239 1.32 -29.29 5.54
CA LEU A 239 0.55 -28.42 4.64
C LEU A 239 -0.25 -29.24 3.61
N ALA A 240 0.35 -30.29 3.05
CA ALA A 240 -0.31 -31.18 2.09
C ALA A 240 -1.50 -31.97 2.68
N ARG A 241 -1.57 -32.12 4.01
CA ARG A 241 -2.64 -32.84 4.71
C ARG A 241 -3.74 -31.94 5.26
N LEU A 242 -3.58 -30.62 5.16
CA LEU A 242 -4.57 -29.67 5.66
C LEU A 242 -5.91 -29.87 4.99
N GLN A 243 -6.99 -29.88 5.79
CA GLN A 243 -8.33 -29.81 5.25
C GLN A 243 -8.62 -28.39 4.72
N PRO A 244 -8.91 -28.23 3.42
CA PRO A 244 -9.22 -26.93 2.86
C PRO A 244 -10.36 -26.24 3.61
N LYS A 245 -10.21 -24.94 3.86
CA LYS A 245 -11.20 -24.07 4.56
C LYS A 245 -11.44 -24.35 6.04
N GLU A 246 -10.85 -25.41 6.62
CA GLU A 246 -11.07 -25.77 8.03
C GLU A 246 -9.82 -25.61 8.86
N GLU A 247 -8.66 -25.88 8.27
CA GLU A 247 -7.42 -25.98 9.01
C GLU A 247 -6.37 -25.01 8.47
N VAL A 248 -5.57 -24.49 9.39
CA VAL A 248 -4.39 -23.69 9.12
C VAL A 248 -3.23 -24.22 9.95
N VAL A 249 -2.00 -24.10 9.45
CA VAL A 249 -0.80 -24.31 10.27
C VAL A 249 -0.26 -22.96 10.71
N LEU A 250 -0.04 -22.82 12.01
CA LEU A 250 0.74 -21.74 12.60
C LEU A 250 2.21 -22.18 12.66
N LEU A 251 3.08 -21.35 12.12
CA LEU A 251 4.51 -21.61 12.02
C LEU A 251 5.35 -20.34 12.21
N GLY A 252 6.63 -20.53 12.54
CA GLY A 252 7.57 -19.43 12.70
C GLY A 252 7.71 -18.94 14.16
N TRP A 253 8.20 -17.73 14.36
CA TRP A 253 8.71 -17.24 15.65
C TRP A 253 7.65 -17.05 16.74
N GLY A 254 6.38 -16.90 16.35
CA GLY A 254 5.26 -16.76 17.28
C GLY A 254 4.87 -18.04 18.01
N VAL A 255 5.36 -19.21 17.58
CA VAL A 255 5.04 -20.51 18.17
C VAL A 255 6.30 -21.37 18.33
N PRO A 256 6.50 -22.07 19.46
CA PRO A 256 7.71 -22.87 19.71
C PRO A 256 7.81 -24.10 18.81
N MET A 257 6.68 -24.57 18.30
CA MET A 257 6.57 -25.68 17.35
C MET A 257 5.38 -25.42 16.42
N PRO A 258 5.36 -25.98 15.20
CA PRO A 258 4.24 -25.83 14.28
C PRO A 258 2.95 -26.39 14.88
N ILE A 259 1.88 -25.60 14.85
CA ILE A 259 0.58 -25.97 15.45
C ILE A 259 -0.47 -26.04 14.35
N LEU A 260 -1.17 -27.18 14.27
CA LEU A 260 -2.36 -27.31 13.45
C LEU A 260 -3.54 -26.68 14.21
N VAL A 261 -4.19 -25.69 13.61
CA VAL A 261 -5.32 -24.98 14.19
C VAL A 261 -6.54 -25.12 13.29
N ARG A 262 -7.68 -25.47 13.89
CA ARG A 262 -8.97 -25.43 13.21
C ARG A 262 -9.57 -24.04 13.34
N SER A 263 -9.83 -23.40 12.21
CA SER A 263 -10.44 -22.07 12.19
C SER A 263 -11.90 -22.16 12.63
N ARG A 264 -12.36 -21.15 13.37
CA ARG A 264 -13.78 -21.02 13.72
C ARG A 264 -14.59 -20.75 12.46
N ARG A 265 -15.70 -21.46 12.28
CA ARG A 265 -16.64 -21.23 11.17
C ARG A 265 -17.48 -19.98 11.44
N TYR A 266 -17.74 -19.20 10.40
CA TYR A 266 -18.73 -18.12 10.42
C TYR A 266 -20.15 -18.67 10.23
N ASP A 267 -20.52 -19.65 11.06
CA ASP A 267 -21.84 -20.28 11.05
C ASP A 267 -22.86 -19.48 11.87
N GLN A 268 -24.09 -19.97 11.94
CA GLN A 268 -25.14 -19.30 12.72
C GLN A 268 -24.74 -19.13 14.19
N ILE A 269 -24.02 -20.09 14.77
CA ILE A 269 -23.56 -20.02 16.16
C ILE A 269 -22.58 -18.85 16.34
N PHE A 270 -21.65 -18.65 15.40
CA PHE A 270 -20.78 -17.48 15.38
C PHE A 270 -21.57 -16.17 15.36
N TRP A 271 -22.56 -16.04 14.49
CA TRP A 271 -23.38 -14.82 14.41
C TRP A 271 -24.24 -14.60 15.65
N ASP A 272 -24.81 -15.66 16.21
CA ASP A 272 -25.63 -15.61 17.42
C ASP A 272 -24.82 -15.21 18.66
N GLU A 273 -23.53 -15.56 18.70
CA GLU A 273 -22.60 -15.12 19.75
C GLU A 273 -22.09 -13.69 19.54
N LEU A 274 -21.86 -13.28 18.29
CA LEU A 274 -21.29 -11.98 17.95
C LEU A 274 -22.33 -10.85 18.04
N LEU A 275 -23.55 -11.10 17.57
CA LEU A 275 -24.62 -10.11 17.55
C LEU A 275 -25.42 -10.20 18.85
N PRO A 276 -25.57 -9.11 19.63
CA PRO A 276 -26.47 -9.11 20.77
C PRO A 276 -27.87 -9.49 20.27
N ARG A 277 -28.51 -10.47 20.94
CA ARG A 277 -29.80 -11.08 20.56
C ARG A 277 -30.86 -10.05 20.16
N SER A 278 -30.88 -9.63 18.89
CA SER A 278 -31.97 -8.85 18.30
C SER A 278 -32.34 -9.47 16.96
N GLY A 279 -33.35 -10.34 17.00
CA GLY A 279 -34.00 -10.93 15.83
C GLY A 279 -33.15 -11.98 15.11
N SER A 280 -33.71 -13.19 14.95
CA SER A 280 -33.15 -14.23 14.08
C SER A 280 -32.93 -13.65 12.67
N ARG A 281 -31.69 -13.36 12.32
CA ARG A 281 -31.26 -13.01 10.97
C ARG A 281 -30.56 -14.21 10.36
N ASN A 282 -30.82 -14.46 9.09
CA ASN A 282 -30.17 -15.53 8.33
C ASN A 282 -28.72 -15.13 8.00
N VAL A 283 -27.81 -16.10 7.98
CA VAL A 283 -26.37 -15.96 7.66
C VAL A 283 -26.14 -15.16 6.38
N ASP A 284 -26.94 -15.41 5.33
CA ASP A 284 -26.82 -14.71 4.04
C ASP A 284 -27.07 -13.20 4.14
N GLN A 285 -27.95 -12.76 5.04
CA GLN A 285 -28.20 -11.34 5.26
C GLN A 285 -27.05 -10.66 6.00
N ASN A 286 -26.44 -11.36 6.96
CA ASN A 286 -25.30 -10.82 7.71
C ASN A 286 -24.04 -10.68 6.84
N LEU A 287 -23.79 -11.67 5.96
CA LEU A 287 -22.69 -11.60 4.98
C LEU A 287 -22.85 -10.39 4.05
N LYS A 288 -24.06 -10.18 3.52
CA LYS A 288 -24.37 -9.09 2.61
C LYS A 288 -24.24 -7.70 3.23
N GLU A 289 -24.58 -7.53 4.52
CA GLU A 289 -24.38 -6.26 5.25
C GLU A 289 -22.89 -5.94 5.47
N LEU A 290 -22.03 -6.96 5.54
CA LEU A 290 -20.58 -6.80 5.69
C LEU A 290 -19.84 -6.70 4.36
N GLY A 291 -20.57 -6.68 3.23
CA GLY A 291 -20.00 -6.56 1.90
C GLY A 291 -19.43 -7.85 1.32
N PHE A 292 -19.86 -9.01 1.83
CA PHE A 292 -19.52 -10.35 1.29
C PHE A 292 -20.67 -10.97 0.51
#